data_AF-A0A975DDA7-F1
#
_entry.id   AF-A0A975DDA7-F1
#
_cell.length_a   1.000
_cell.length_b   1.000
_cell.length_c   1.000
_cell.angle_alpha   90.00
_cell.angle_beta   90.00
_cell.angle_gamma   90.00
#
_symmetry.space_group_name_H-M   'P 1'
#
loop_
_entity.id
_entity.type
_entity.pdbx_description
1 polymer ?
#
loop_
_entity_poly.entity_id
_entity_poly.type
_entity_poly.pdbx_seq_one_letter_code
_entity_poly.pdbx_strand_id
1 'polypeptide(L)'
;MQYIDSAAEVLLCLVLISFAFSVIKSTRLASPHRFWLALALLFIAVTAAFGAVRFAGELSVVPTHNLLSQLSTQVAMVVYVCLLPVILISYTDSEASVCDRRGQLDELKIARAGIALLLIGLLIAVARGLMSISLPSLFTDIVIFLGMVLFWLQVRMKMLAVVATLCLLLVPLTTLLPVDDDIHMALFHLFLAVHFGLVRWAVFSHKNHTNPAHLSKIDLQSKVNHQRGVL
;
A
#
# COMPACT_ATOMS: atom_id res chain seq x y z
N MET A 1 23.69 -0.65 -19.82
CA MET A 1 23.16 -0.47 -18.46
C MET A 1 21.80 -1.18 -18.25
N GLN A 2 21.17 -1.71 -19.31
CA GLN A 2 20.02 -2.65 -19.34
C GLN A 2 19.78 -3.60 -18.14
N TYR A 3 20.84 -4.16 -17.53
CA TYR A 3 20.68 -5.08 -16.40
C TYR A 3 20.18 -4.44 -15.11
N ILE A 4 20.42 -3.13 -14.90
CA ILE A 4 20.02 -2.43 -13.67
C ILE A 4 18.49 -2.23 -13.66
N ASP A 5 17.91 -1.83 -14.79
CA ASP A 5 16.47 -1.61 -14.94
C ASP A 5 15.71 -2.93 -14.78
N SER A 6 16.21 -3.99 -15.43
CA SER A 6 15.65 -5.33 -15.29
C SER A 6 15.71 -5.82 -13.83
N ALA A 7 16.81 -5.57 -13.12
CA ALA A 7 16.92 -5.92 -11.71
C ALA A 7 15.94 -5.14 -10.81
N ALA A 8 15.74 -3.84 -11.07
CA ALA A 8 14.79 -3.01 -10.33
C ALA A 8 13.33 -3.46 -10.55
N GLU A 9 12.97 -3.85 -11.77
CA GLU A 9 11.66 -4.41 -12.12
C GLU A 9 11.43 -5.78 -11.47
N VAL A 10 12.44 -6.65 -11.44
CA VAL A 10 12.38 -7.93 -10.73
C VAL A 10 12.18 -7.70 -9.24
N LEU A 11 12.90 -6.75 -8.63
CA LEU A 11 12.72 -6.39 -7.22
C LEU A 11 11.30 -5.89 -6.96
N LEU A 12 10.78 -4.99 -7.79
CA LEU A 12 9.40 -4.50 -7.71
C LEU A 12 8.40 -5.65 -7.77
N CYS A 13 8.55 -6.55 -8.75
CA CYS A 13 7.71 -7.73 -8.91
C CYS A 13 7.71 -8.61 -7.65
N LEU A 14 8.88 -8.93 -7.10
CA LEU A 14 9.01 -9.74 -5.88
C LEU A 14 8.34 -9.09 -4.67
N VAL A 15 8.51 -7.78 -4.50
CA VAL A 15 7.87 -7.02 -3.41
C VAL A 15 6.35 -7.04 -3.56
N LEU A 16 5.83 -6.83 -4.76
CA LEU A 16 4.39 -6.85 -5.04
C LEU A 16 3.78 -8.23 -4.81
N ILE A 17 4.42 -9.30 -5.26
CA ILE A 17 3.98 -10.68 -5.00
C ILE A 17 3.97 -10.97 -3.49
N SER A 18 5.04 -10.58 -2.78
CA SER A 18 5.13 -10.73 -1.33
C SER A 18 4.03 -9.95 -0.60
N PHE A 19 3.68 -8.76 -1.09
CA PHE A 19 2.59 -7.96 -0.54
C PHE A 19 1.23 -8.61 -0.82
N ALA A 20 0.94 -8.98 -2.07
CA ALA A 20 -0.30 -9.67 -2.43
C ALA A 20 -0.49 -10.95 -1.61
N PHE A 21 0.56 -11.76 -1.45
CA PHE A 21 0.53 -12.96 -0.61
C PHE A 21 0.21 -12.63 0.86
N SER A 22 0.80 -11.55 1.39
CA SER A 22 0.52 -11.09 2.77
C SER A 22 -0.94 -10.65 2.92
N VAL A 23 -1.51 -9.97 1.92
CA VAL A 23 -2.93 -9.58 1.89
C VAL A 23 -3.84 -10.79 1.87
N ILE A 24 -3.59 -11.77 0.99
CA ILE A 24 -4.41 -12.98 0.83
C ILE A 24 -4.37 -13.84 2.10
N LYS A 25 -3.18 -14.04 2.67
CA LYS A 25 -2.99 -14.92 3.84
C LYS A 25 -3.45 -14.27 5.14
N SER A 26 -3.57 -12.95 5.19
CA SER A 26 -3.93 -12.24 6.41
C SER A 26 -5.39 -12.51 6.80
N THR A 27 -5.57 -13.19 7.94
CA THR A 27 -6.87 -13.30 8.61
C THR A 27 -7.32 -12.00 9.28
N ARG A 28 -6.40 -11.03 9.45
CA ARG A 28 -6.68 -9.72 10.07
C ARG A 28 -7.46 -8.80 9.14
N LEU A 29 -7.26 -8.93 7.83
CA LEU A 29 -7.96 -8.12 6.84
C LEU A 29 -9.21 -8.89 6.38
N ALA A 30 -10.25 -8.94 7.23
CA ALA A 30 -11.49 -9.69 6.94
C ALA A 30 -12.44 -9.00 5.93
N SER A 31 -11.95 -8.04 5.15
CA SER A 31 -12.76 -7.27 4.20
C SER A 31 -12.91 -8.00 2.86
N PRO A 32 -14.11 -8.00 2.23
CA PRO A 32 -14.27 -8.52 0.86
C PRO A 32 -13.38 -7.77 -0.16
N HIS A 33 -12.98 -6.54 0.16
CA HIS A 33 -12.10 -5.72 -0.69
C HIS A 33 -10.65 -6.22 -0.75
N ARG A 34 -10.25 -7.13 0.15
CA ARG A 34 -8.88 -7.70 0.16
C ARG A 34 -8.52 -8.41 -1.14
N PHE A 35 -9.49 -9.07 -1.77
CA PHE A 35 -9.28 -9.81 -3.01
C PHE A 35 -8.97 -8.85 -4.16
N TRP A 36 -9.71 -7.75 -4.25
CA TRP A 36 -9.51 -6.70 -5.25
C TRP A 36 -8.17 -5.97 -5.06
N LEU A 37 -7.77 -5.72 -3.81
CA LEU A 37 -6.44 -5.18 -3.51
C LEU A 37 -5.33 -6.14 -3.96
N ALA A 38 -5.46 -7.44 -3.63
CA ALA A 38 -4.48 -8.44 -4.04
C ALA A 38 -4.41 -8.58 -5.57
N LEU A 39 -5.56 -8.56 -6.26
CA LEU A 39 -5.61 -8.62 -7.72
C LEU A 39 -4.92 -7.40 -8.36
N ALA A 40 -5.13 -6.21 -7.82
CA ALA A 40 -4.44 -5.00 -8.28
C ALA A 40 -2.91 -5.12 -8.11
N LEU A 41 -2.45 -5.58 -6.93
CA LEU A 41 -1.02 -5.80 -6.67
C LEU A 41 -0.42 -6.84 -7.63
N LEU A 42 -1.14 -7.93 -7.89
CA LEU A 42 -0.70 -8.97 -8.84
C LEU A 42 -0.68 -8.45 -10.28
N PHE A 43 -1.65 -7.61 -10.67
CA PHE A 43 -1.65 -6.98 -11.99
C PHE A 43 -0.39 -6.10 -12.17
N ILE A 44 -0.08 -5.26 -11.18
CA ILE A 44 1.14 -4.43 -11.20
C ILE A 44 2.39 -5.32 -11.27
N ALA A 45 2.41 -6.45 -10.55
CA ALA A 45 3.54 -7.39 -10.59
C ALA A 45 3.73 -8.02 -11.97
N VAL A 46 2.64 -8.39 -12.65
CA VAL A 46 2.68 -8.90 -14.03
C VAL A 46 3.22 -7.82 -14.97
N THR A 47 2.76 -6.57 -14.84
CA THR A 47 3.30 -5.44 -15.61
C THR A 47 4.81 -5.30 -15.41
N ALA A 48 5.29 -5.32 -14.16
CA ALA A 48 6.72 -5.25 -13.84
C ALA A 48 7.51 -6.44 -14.41
N ALA A 49 6.93 -7.64 -14.42
CA ALA A 49 7.56 -8.81 -15.05
C ALA A 49 7.74 -8.63 -16.56
N PHE A 50 6.74 -8.07 -17.26
CA PHE A 50 6.88 -7.70 -18.67
C PHE A 50 7.93 -6.59 -18.87
N GLY A 51 8.04 -5.65 -17.93
CA GLY A 51 9.07 -4.60 -17.92
C GLY A 51 10.48 -5.18 -17.80
N ALA A 52 10.68 -6.11 -16.86
CA ALA A 52 11.96 -6.80 -16.69
C ALA A 52 12.41 -7.53 -17.96
N VAL A 53 11.48 -8.20 -18.66
CA VAL A 53 11.74 -8.91 -19.93
C VAL A 53 12.05 -7.91 -21.06
N ARG A 54 11.32 -6.80 -21.15
CA ARG A 54 11.61 -5.70 -22.08
C ARG A 54 13.03 -5.17 -21.88
N PHE A 55 13.42 -4.84 -20.65
CA PHE A 55 14.75 -4.29 -20.35
C PHE A 55 15.87 -5.31 -20.48
N ALA A 56 15.55 -6.62 -20.44
CA ALA A 56 16.49 -7.69 -20.79
C ALA A 56 16.76 -7.80 -22.31
N GLY A 57 16.09 -6.99 -23.15
CA GLY A 57 16.34 -6.90 -24.59
C GLY A 57 15.28 -7.56 -25.48
N GLU A 58 14.22 -8.12 -24.90
CA GLU A 58 13.14 -8.74 -25.67
C GLU A 58 12.16 -7.68 -26.19
N LEU A 59 12.29 -7.31 -27.46
CA LEU A 59 11.49 -6.23 -28.06
C LEU A 59 10.04 -6.64 -28.37
N SER A 60 9.76 -7.94 -28.50
CA SER A 60 8.41 -8.43 -28.81
C SER A 60 7.38 -8.12 -27.72
N VAL A 61 7.83 -7.95 -26.47
CA VAL A 61 6.95 -7.65 -25.32
C VAL A 61 6.65 -6.15 -25.15
N VAL A 62 7.33 -5.26 -25.87
CA VAL A 62 7.21 -3.80 -25.71
C VAL A 62 5.76 -3.30 -25.87
N PRO A 63 4.99 -3.68 -26.91
CA PRO A 63 3.63 -3.20 -27.08
C PRO A 63 2.72 -3.65 -25.92
N THR A 64 2.86 -4.91 -25.50
CA THR A 64 2.12 -5.48 -24.38
C THR A 64 2.47 -4.79 -23.07
N HIS A 65 3.77 -4.58 -22.82
CA HIS A 65 4.24 -3.85 -21.64
C HIS A 65 3.67 -2.44 -21.59
N ASN A 66 3.68 -1.69 -22.70
CA ASN A 66 3.17 -0.32 -22.73
C ASN A 66 1.67 -0.26 -22.41
N LEU A 67 0.88 -1.19 -22.96
CA LEU A 67 -0.54 -1.31 -22.64
C LEU A 67 -0.77 -1.66 -21.16
N LEU A 68 -0.05 -2.66 -20.65
CA LEU A 68 -0.14 -3.10 -19.25
C LEU A 68 0.31 -1.99 -18.29
N SER A 69 1.35 -1.23 -18.64
CA SER A 69 1.83 -0.08 -17.88
C SER A 69 0.78 1.02 -17.81
N GLN A 70 0.12 1.33 -18.94
CA GLN A 70 -0.96 2.31 -18.95
C GLN A 70 -2.13 1.88 -18.06
N LEU A 71 -2.59 0.63 -18.18
CA LEU A 71 -3.66 0.08 -17.35
C LEU A 71 -3.26 0.00 -15.87
N SER A 72 -2.00 -0.33 -15.59
CA SER A 72 -1.45 -0.39 -14.24
C SER A 72 -1.54 0.98 -13.56
N THR A 73 -1.04 2.03 -14.23
CA THR A 73 -1.06 3.40 -13.70
C THR A 73 -2.48 3.96 -13.56
N GLN A 74 -3.34 3.73 -14.55
CA GLN A 74 -4.67 4.36 -14.59
C GLN A 74 -5.72 3.62 -13.77
N VAL A 75 -5.56 2.30 -13.58
CA VAL A 75 -6.56 1.45 -12.94
C VAL A 75 -5.98 0.73 -11.73
N ALA A 76 -4.94 -0.10 -11.89
CA ALA A 76 -4.48 -0.95 -10.80
C ALA A 76 -3.91 -0.15 -9.61
N MET A 77 -3.12 0.90 -9.88
CA MET A 77 -2.60 1.81 -8.85
C MET A 77 -3.73 2.56 -8.13
N VAL A 78 -4.77 2.98 -8.86
CA VAL A 78 -5.94 3.65 -8.28
C VAL A 78 -6.75 2.68 -7.41
N VAL A 79 -6.96 1.44 -7.87
CA VAL A 79 -7.59 0.39 -7.06
C VAL A 79 -6.78 0.17 -5.78
N TYR A 80 -5.46 0.07 -5.90
CA TYR A 80 -4.55 -0.11 -4.76
C TYR A 80 -4.68 1.03 -3.73
N VAL A 81 -4.52 2.30 -4.14
CA VAL A 81 -4.55 3.43 -3.21
C VAL A 81 -5.94 3.69 -2.63
N CYS A 82 -7.03 3.33 -3.33
CA CYS A 82 -8.38 3.49 -2.81
C CYS A 82 -8.77 2.37 -1.84
N LEU A 83 -8.44 1.11 -2.15
CA LEU A 83 -8.87 -0.03 -1.34
C LEU A 83 -8.03 -0.23 -0.09
N LEU A 84 -6.74 0.13 -0.12
CA LEU A 84 -5.86 0.02 1.04
C LEU A 84 -6.44 0.72 2.29
N PRO A 85 -6.81 2.01 2.26
CA PRO A 85 -7.44 2.66 3.41
C PRO A 85 -8.83 2.10 3.74
N VAL A 86 -9.62 1.69 2.74
CA VAL A 86 -10.95 1.08 2.99
C VAL A 86 -10.83 -0.18 3.87
N ILE A 87 -9.85 -1.02 3.55
CA ILE A 87 -9.62 -2.27 4.29
C ILE A 87 -9.12 -1.97 5.70
N LEU A 88 -8.24 -0.98 5.87
CA LEU A 88 -7.66 -0.61 7.17
C LEU A 88 -8.68 0.02 8.12
N ILE A 89 -9.65 0.80 7.62
CA ILE A 89 -10.76 1.29 8.45
C ILE A 89 -11.66 0.16 8.92
N SER A 90 -12.00 -0.77 8.04
CA SER A 90 -12.82 -1.93 8.39
C SER A 90 -12.16 -2.78 9.49
N TYR A 91 -10.83 -2.79 9.53
CA TYR A 91 -10.05 -3.42 10.59
C TYR A 91 -10.04 -2.62 11.90
N THR A 92 -9.86 -1.29 11.80
CA THR A 92 -9.79 -0.40 12.98
C THR A 92 -11.11 -0.34 13.74
N ASP A 93 -12.24 -0.35 13.03
CA ASP A 93 -13.59 -0.40 13.64
C ASP A 93 -13.81 -1.66 14.50
N SER A 94 -13.09 -2.75 14.21
CA SER A 94 -13.18 -4.01 14.97
C SER A 94 -12.27 -4.07 16.21
N GLU A 95 -11.25 -3.21 16.32
CA GLU A 95 -10.26 -3.20 17.42
C GLU A 95 -10.39 -2.01 18.38
N ALA A 96 -11.36 -1.12 18.17
CA ALA A 96 -11.55 0.07 19.01
C ALA A 96 -11.95 -0.30 20.46
N SER A 97 -10.96 -0.25 21.36
CA SER A 97 -11.19 -0.36 22.81
C SER A 97 -11.82 0.92 23.38
N VAL A 98 -12.58 0.76 24.47
CA VAL A 98 -13.52 1.74 25.03
C VAL A 98 -12.90 3.09 25.44
N CYS A 99 -11.58 3.18 25.65
CA CYS A 99 -10.95 4.31 26.34
C CYS A 99 -10.41 5.46 25.48
N ASP A 100 -10.38 5.37 24.14
CA ASP A 100 -9.80 6.43 23.26
C ASP A 100 -10.83 7.06 22.30
N ARG A 101 -12.07 7.16 22.76
CA ARG A 101 -13.25 7.24 21.88
C ARG A 101 -13.56 8.63 21.30
N ARG A 102 -12.90 9.71 21.75
CA ARG A 102 -13.29 11.09 21.39
C ARG A 102 -12.46 11.71 20.27
N GLY A 103 -11.13 11.61 20.32
CA GLY A 103 -10.26 12.04 19.21
C GLY A 103 -10.36 11.13 17.98
N GLN A 104 -10.51 9.83 18.22
CA GLN A 104 -10.62 8.82 17.17
C GLN A 104 -11.93 8.90 16.37
N LEU A 105 -13.00 9.49 16.95
CA LEU A 105 -14.30 9.59 16.30
C LEU A 105 -14.33 10.62 15.17
N ASP A 106 -13.65 11.75 15.34
CA ASP A 106 -13.62 12.81 14.33
C ASP A 106 -12.68 12.44 13.18
N GLU A 107 -11.54 11.81 13.48
CA GLU A 107 -10.66 11.21 12.47
C GLU A 107 -11.39 10.13 11.64
N LEU A 108 -12.20 9.29 12.30
CA LEU A 108 -12.97 8.26 11.62
C LEU A 108 -14.07 8.84 10.72
N LYS A 109 -14.77 9.91 11.14
CA LYS A 109 -15.76 10.59 10.28
C LYS A 109 -15.10 11.20 9.04
N ILE A 110 -13.98 11.91 9.22
CA ILE A 110 -13.22 12.52 8.12
C ILE A 110 -12.73 11.41 7.18
N ALA A 111 -12.21 10.31 7.72
CA ALA A 111 -11.71 9.22 6.90
C ALA A 111 -12.83 8.44 6.18
N ARG A 112 -14.03 8.32 6.77
CA ARG A 112 -15.22 7.77 6.08
C ARG A 112 -15.70 8.66 4.94
N ALA A 113 -15.74 9.98 5.15
CA ALA A 113 -16.06 10.94 4.08
C ALA A 113 -14.99 10.90 2.97
N GLY A 114 -13.71 10.82 3.34
CA GLY A 114 -12.59 10.65 2.41
C GLY A 114 -12.66 9.35 1.61
N ILE A 115 -13.07 8.24 2.24
CA ILE A 115 -13.31 6.96 1.56
C ILE A 115 -14.44 7.08 0.53
N ALA A 116 -15.56 7.72 0.88
CA ALA A 116 -16.65 7.89 -0.07
C ALA A 116 -16.16 8.66 -1.31
N LEU A 117 -15.34 9.70 -1.10
CA LEU A 117 -14.71 10.44 -2.19
C LEU A 117 -13.72 9.59 -3.00
N LEU A 118 -12.90 8.75 -2.34
CA LEU A 118 -11.99 7.82 -3.01
C LEU A 118 -12.72 6.75 -3.83
N LEU A 119 -13.87 6.26 -3.36
CA LEU A 119 -14.67 5.28 -4.08
C LEU A 119 -15.33 5.91 -5.31
N ILE A 120 -15.76 7.17 -5.23
CA ILE A 120 -16.21 7.94 -6.40
C ILE A 120 -15.05 8.12 -7.38
N GLY A 121 -13.86 8.51 -6.89
CA GLY A 121 -12.65 8.61 -7.71
C GLY A 121 -12.26 7.31 -8.39
N LEU A 122 -12.38 6.19 -7.67
CA LEU A 122 -12.15 4.83 -8.19
C LEU A 122 -13.15 4.48 -9.29
N LEU A 123 -14.45 4.76 -9.08
CA LEU A 123 -15.49 4.52 -10.08
C LEU A 123 -15.20 5.31 -11.36
N ILE A 124 -14.81 6.58 -11.23
CA ILE A 124 -14.43 7.43 -12.36
C ILE A 124 -13.20 6.87 -13.08
N ALA A 125 -12.17 6.44 -12.35
CA ALA A 125 -10.95 5.87 -12.94
C ALA A 125 -11.21 4.54 -13.68
N VAL A 126 -12.04 3.67 -13.12
CA VAL A 126 -12.44 2.41 -13.77
C VAL A 126 -13.32 2.68 -14.99
N ALA A 127 -14.31 3.57 -14.88
CA ALA A 127 -15.16 3.96 -16.01
C ALA A 127 -14.33 4.57 -17.14
N ARG A 128 -13.32 5.38 -16.81
CA ARG A 128 -12.35 5.94 -17.76
C ARG A 128 -11.57 4.84 -18.49
N GLY A 129 -11.01 3.89 -17.75
CA GLY A 129 -10.27 2.76 -18.33
C GLY A 129 -11.12 1.93 -19.29
N LEU A 130 -12.42 1.76 -18.98
CA LEU A 130 -13.37 1.04 -19.84
C LEU A 130 -13.87 1.87 -21.03
N MET A 131 -14.06 3.18 -20.86
CA MET A 131 -14.65 4.06 -21.87
C MET A 131 -13.62 4.86 -22.69
N SER A 132 -12.32 4.67 -22.44
CA SER A 132 -11.23 5.39 -23.11
C SER A 132 -11.34 6.92 -23.04
N ILE A 133 -11.96 7.44 -21.98
CA ILE A 133 -12.13 8.89 -21.79
C ILE A 133 -10.79 9.50 -21.35
N SER A 134 -10.39 10.60 -21.99
CA SER A 134 -9.19 11.35 -21.60
C SER A 134 -9.49 12.20 -20.37
N LEU A 135 -8.98 11.81 -19.21
CA LEU A 135 -8.88 12.68 -18.03
C LEU A 135 -7.45 13.20 -17.91
N PRO A 136 -7.26 14.43 -17.41
CA PRO A 136 -5.93 14.95 -17.11
C PRO A 136 -5.18 13.98 -16.18
N SER A 137 -3.88 13.78 -16.42
CA SER A 137 -2.99 13.01 -15.52
C SER A 137 -3.10 13.49 -14.07
N LEU A 138 -3.29 14.80 -13.90
CA LEU A 138 -3.52 15.48 -12.63
C LEU A 138 -4.62 14.81 -11.77
N PHE A 139 -5.70 14.31 -12.38
CA PHE A 139 -6.77 13.67 -11.63
C PHE A 139 -6.30 12.38 -10.96
N THR A 140 -5.58 11.54 -11.71
CA THR A 140 -5.01 10.29 -11.19
C THR A 140 -4.01 10.59 -10.06
N ASP A 141 -3.17 11.61 -10.22
CA ASP A 141 -2.20 12.02 -9.20
C ASP A 141 -2.89 12.52 -7.91
N ILE A 142 -3.97 13.30 -8.04
CA ILE A 142 -4.77 13.77 -6.90
C ILE A 142 -5.40 12.59 -6.15
N VAL A 143 -5.97 11.62 -6.87
CA VAL A 143 -6.58 10.42 -6.24
C VAL A 143 -5.53 9.59 -5.53
N ILE A 144 -4.36 9.38 -6.14
CA ILE A 144 -3.22 8.69 -5.54
C ILE A 144 -2.77 9.41 -4.26
N PHE A 145 -2.59 10.72 -4.33
CA PHE A 145 -2.17 11.52 -3.19
C PHE A 145 -3.19 11.45 -2.03
N LEU A 146 -4.48 11.63 -2.33
CA LEU A 146 -5.54 11.55 -1.34
C LEU A 146 -5.62 10.15 -0.70
N GLY A 147 -5.46 9.10 -1.50
CA GLY A 147 -5.41 7.71 -1.03
C GLY A 147 -4.27 7.47 -0.05
N MET A 148 -3.09 8.03 -0.34
CA MET A 148 -1.93 7.94 0.53
C MET A 148 -2.08 8.74 1.83
N VAL A 149 -2.70 9.92 1.79
CA VAL A 149 -3.03 10.69 2.99
C VAL A 149 -3.98 9.89 3.88
N LEU A 150 -5.02 9.28 3.31
CA LEU A 150 -5.97 8.46 4.05
C LEU A 150 -5.33 7.19 4.62
N PHE A 151 -4.42 6.54 3.87
CA PHE A 151 -3.60 5.45 4.37
C PHE A 151 -2.76 5.87 5.59
N TRP A 152 -2.08 7.02 5.49
CA TRP A 152 -1.28 7.56 6.59
C TRP A 152 -2.10 7.82 7.85
N LEU A 153 -3.32 8.36 7.71
CA LEU A 153 -4.24 8.58 8.84
C LEU A 153 -4.64 7.28 9.54
N GLN A 154 -4.59 6.13 8.87
CA GLN A 154 -5.12 4.87 9.40
C GLN A 154 -4.06 3.89 9.88
N VAL A 155 -2.85 3.94 9.33
CA VAL A 155 -1.80 3.00 9.74
C VAL A 155 -1.23 3.36 11.12
N ARG A 156 -0.76 2.38 11.90
CA ARG A 156 -0.12 2.61 13.20
C ARG A 156 1.29 3.20 13.05
N MET A 157 2.07 2.69 12.10
CA MET A 157 3.45 3.13 11.86
C MET A 157 3.49 4.38 10.97
N LYS A 158 3.11 5.54 11.53
CA LYS A 158 2.98 6.81 10.79
C LYS A 158 4.24 7.18 10.01
N MET A 159 5.43 7.01 10.59
CA MET A 159 6.70 7.33 9.93
C MET A 159 6.93 6.49 8.67
N LEU A 160 6.62 5.19 8.69
CA LEU A 160 6.77 4.34 7.50
C LEU A 160 5.79 4.76 6.40
N ALA A 161 4.56 5.15 6.76
CA ALA A 161 3.62 5.69 5.77
C ALA A 161 4.10 7.01 5.17
N VAL A 162 4.68 7.91 5.96
CA VAL A 162 5.26 9.16 5.44
C VAL A 162 6.38 8.85 4.44
N VAL A 163 7.33 7.99 4.81
CA VAL A 163 8.42 7.61 3.90
C VAL A 163 7.89 6.91 2.64
N ALA A 164 6.90 6.03 2.77
CA ALA A 164 6.27 5.40 1.61
C ALA A 164 5.63 6.43 0.67
N THR A 165 4.89 7.41 1.21
CA THR A 165 4.30 8.49 0.41
C THR A 165 5.37 9.34 -0.25
N LEU A 166 6.46 9.67 0.46
CA LEU A 166 7.59 10.40 -0.09
C LEU A 166 8.24 9.64 -1.25
N CYS A 167 8.45 8.32 -1.12
CA CYS A 167 8.96 7.50 -2.23
C CYS A 167 8.09 7.62 -3.47
N LEU A 168 6.75 7.63 -3.31
CA LEU A 168 5.82 7.77 -4.44
C LEU A 168 5.86 9.18 -5.06
N LEU A 169 6.02 10.23 -4.24
CA LEU A 169 6.16 11.61 -4.70
C LEU A 169 7.51 11.88 -5.36
N LEU A 170 8.55 11.13 -5.00
CA LEU A 170 9.87 11.22 -5.63
C LEU A 170 9.88 10.62 -7.03
N VAL A 171 8.93 9.75 -7.37
CA VAL A 171 8.81 9.13 -8.70
C VAL A 171 8.75 10.16 -9.83
N PRO A 172 7.81 11.14 -9.85
CA PRO A 172 7.83 12.17 -10.90
C PRO A 172 9.08 13.06 -10.82
N LEU A 173 9.69 13.21 -9.64
CA LEU A 173 10.91 14.01 -9.46
C LEU A 173 12.15 13.37 -10.10
N THR A 174 12.18 12.04 -10.29
CA THR A 174 13.31 11.39 -10.94
C THR A 174 13.52 11.89 -12.36
N THR A 175 12.44 12.26 -13.06
CA THR A 175 12.48 12.80 -14.43
C THR A 175 13.19 14.15 -14.55
N LEU A 176 13.41 14.85 -13.42
CA LEU A 176 14.10 16.14 -13.38
C LEU A 176 15.61 16.01 -13.16
N LEU A 177 16.12 14.80 -12.85
CA LEU A 177 17.54 14.57 -12.60
C LEU A 177 18.31 14.55 -13.93
N PRO A 178 19.49 15.20 -14.04
CA PRO A 178 20.32 15.14 -15.23
C PRO A 178 21.13 13.83 -15.26
N VAL A 179 20.45 12.70 -15.41
CA VAL A 179 21.03 11.36 -15.51
C VAL A 179 20.49 10.65 -16.75
N ASP A 180 21.11 9.54 -17.14
CA ASP A 180 20.70 8.75 -18.29
C ASP A 180 19.29 8.13 -18.09
N ASP A 181 18.57 7.93 -19.20
CA ASP A 181 17.21 7.38 -19.20
C ASP A 181 17.12 6.01 -18.50
N ASP A 182 18.13 5.14 -18.69
CA ASP A 182 18.24 3.85 -17.99
C ASP A 182 18.21 4.08 -16.46
N ILE A 183 18.99 5.05 -15.96
CA ILE A 183 19.04 5.37 -14.52
C ILE A 183 17.71 5.93 -14.04
N HIS A 184 17.01 6.76 -14.83
CA HIS A 184 15.66 7.23 -14.48
C HIS A 184 14.69 6.06 -14.31
N MET A 185 14.72 5.10 -15.24
CA MET A 185 13.85 3.93 -15.20
C MET A 185 14.18 3.01 -14.03
N ALA A 186 15.46 2.75 -13.75
CA ALA A 186 15.86 2.00 -12.57
C ALA A 186 15.40 2.66 -11.26
N LEU A 187 15.61 3.99 -11.12
CA LEU A 187 15.21 4.74 -9.93
C LEU A 187 13.69 4.76 -9.75
N PHE A 188 12.94 4.90 -10.85
CA PHE A 188 11.49 4.85 -10.86
C PHE A 188 10.98 3.53 -10.24
N HIS A 189 11.46 2.39 -10.74
CA HIS A 189 11.02 1.07 -10.25
C HIS A 189 11.53 0.79 -8.84
N LEU A 190 12.73 1.26 -8.50
CA LEU A 190 13.26 1.14 -7.14
C LEU A 190 12.42 1.91 -6.12
N PHE A 191 12.03 3.16 -6.41
CA PHE A 191 11.17 3.93 -5.52
C PHE A 191 9.79 3.31 -5.35
N LEU A 192 9.22 2.75 -6.42
CA LEU A 192 7.98 1.97 -6.32
C LEU A 192 8.18 0.72 -5.45
N ALA A 193 9.27 -0.03 -5.64
CA ALA A 193 9.55 -1.23 -4.86
C ALA A 193 9.69 -0.90 -3.36
N VAL A 194 10.43 0.17 -3.04
CA VAL A 194 10.58 0.67 -1.66
C VAL A 194 9.22 1.11 -1.11
N HIS A 195 8.41 1.85 -1.88
CA HIS A 195 7.07 2.25 -1.48
C HIS A 195 6.21 1.04 -1.08
N PHE A 196 6.04 0.05 -1.97
CA PHE A 196 5.23 -1.13 -1.69
C PHE A 196 5.79 -1.95 -0.52
N GLY A 197 7.11 -2.04 -0.41
CA GLY A 197 7.78 -2.72 0.70
C GLY A 197 7.48 -2.06 2.04
N LEU A 198 7.56 -0.73 2.11
CA LEU A 198 7.25 0.05 3.31
C LEU A 198 5.77 0.00 3.68
N VAL A 199 4.86 0.08 2.71
CA VAL A 199 3.42 -0.04 2.95
C VAL A 199 3.09 -1.42 3.50
N ARG A 200 3.57 -2.49 2.84
CA ARG A 200 3.42 -3.85 3.33
C ARG A 200 3.95 -3.97 4.76
N TRP A 201 5.12 -3.41 5.03
CA TRP A 201 5.71 -3.45 6.36
C TRP A 201 4.84 -2.72 7.37
N ALA A 202 4.39 -1.49 7.08
CA ALA A 202 3.54 -0.71 7.96
C ALA A 202 2.20 -1.39 8.28
N VAL A 203 1.64 -2.16 7.34
CA VAL A 203 0.38 -2.91 7.52
C VAL A 203 0.57 -4.20 8.31
N PHE A 204 1.67 -4.94 8.10
CA PHE A 204 1.87 -6.28 8.66
C PHE A 204 2.93 -6.40 9.76
N SER A 205 3.64 -5.32 10.11
CA SER A 205 4.59 -5.30 11.24
C SER A 205 3.84 -5.27 12.56
N HIS A 206 3.46 -6.45 13.04
CA HIS A 206 2.82 -6.57 14.35
C HIS A 206 3.28 -7.83 15.08
N LYS A 207 4.59 -8.06 15.02
CA LYS A 207 5.28 -9.01 15.90
C LYS A 207 6.36 -8.23 16.63
N ASN A 208 6.11 -7.93 17.93
CA ASN A 208 7.03 -8.34 19.03
C ASN A 208 6.83 -7.63 20.39
N HIS A 209 5.86 -6.74 20.60
CA HIS A 209 5.81 -5.98 21.87
C HIS A 209 4.72 -6.32 22.89
N THR A 210 3.96 -7.40 22.71
CA THR A 210 3.19 -7.96 23.82
C THR A 210 3.36 -9.47 23.83
N ASN A 211 4.38 -9.95 24.54
CA ASN A 211 4.38 -11.32 25.01
C ASN A 211 3.33 -11.42 26.12
N PRO A 212 2.14 -12.03 25.91
CA PRO A 212 1.12 -12.15 26.95
C PRO A 212 1.61 -12.93 28.18
N ALA A 213 2.73 -13.66 28.06
CA ALA A 213 3.37 -14.36 29.16
C ALA A 213 3.94 -13.44 30.26
N HIS A 214 4.11 -12.14 30.00
CA HIS A 214 4.60 -11.19 31.01
C HIS A 214 3.47 -10.53 31.81
N LEU A 215 2.26 -10.44 31.25
CA LEU A 215 1.08 -9.90 31.94
C LEU A 215 0.44 -10.92 32.88
N SER A 216 0.47 -12.22 32.54
CA SER A 216 -0.04 -13.26 33.45
C SER A 216 0.80 -13.41 34.73
N LYS A 217 2.11 -13.14 34.67
CA LYS A 217 2.98 -13.20 35.86
C LYS A 217 2.75 -12.03 36.84
N ILE A 218 2.48 -10.83 36.34
CA ILE A 218 2.23 -9.65 37.18
C ILE A 218 0.88 -9.78 37.89
N ASP A 219 -0.13 -10.30 37.20
CA ASP A 219 -1.47 -10.46 37.77
C ASP A 219 -1.54 -11.62 38.81
N LEU A 220 -0.75 -12.68 38.60
CA LEU A 220 -0.57 -13.74 39.59
C LEU A 220 0.25 -13.30 40.82
N GLN A 221 1.32 -12.50 40.64
CA GLN A 221 2.09 -11.99 41.78
C GLN A 221 1.29 -10.98 42.63
N SER A 222 0.46 -10.15 41.99
CA SER A 222 -0.48 -9.24 42.68
C SER A 222 -1.47 -10.00 43.58
N LYS A 223 -2.10 -11.06 43.05
CA LYS A 223 -3.04 -11.90 43.82
C LYS A 223 -2.38 -12.68 44.96
N VAL A 224 -1.16 -13.17 44.79
CA VAL A 224 -0.43 -13.90 45.84
C VAL A 224 0.01 -12.98 46.98
N ASN A 225 0.43 -11.74 46.68
CA ASN A 225 0.82 -10.79 47.72
C ASN A 225 -0.39 -10.26 48.50
N HIS A 226 -1.56 -10.14 47.87
CA HIS A 226 -2.77 -9.72 48.60
C HIS A 226 -3.29 -10.80 49.56
N GLN A 227 -3.10 -12.09 49.26
CA GLN A 227 -3.45 -13.17 50.19
C GLN A 227 -2.46 -13.37 51.33
N ARG A 228 -1.21 -12.93 51.20
CA ARG A 228 -0.19 -13.03 52.27
C ARG A 228 -0.19 -11.88 53.28
N GLY A 229 -0.93 -10.80 53.02
CA GLY A 229 -1.06 -9.66 53.94
C GLY A 229 -2.27 -9.71 54.87
N VAL A 230 -3.01 -10.84 54.90
CA VAL A 230 -4.28 -11.00 55.65
C VAL A 230 -4.23 -12.20 56.62
N LEU A 231 -3.03 -12.71 56.94
CA LEU A 231 -2.82 -13.74 57.96
C LEU A 231 -1.94 -13.20 59.09
#